data_AF-A0A7J2TZ56-F1
#
_entry.id   AF-A0A7J2TZ56-F1
#
_cell.length_a   1.000
_cell.length_b   1.000
_cell.length_c   1.000
_cell.angle_alpha   90.00
_cell.angle_beta   90.00
_cell.angle_gamma   90.00
#
_symmetry.space_group_name_H-M   'P 1'
#
loop_
_entity.id
_entity.type
_entity.pdbx_description
1 polymer ?
#
loop_
_entity_poly.entity_id
_entity_poly.type
_entity_poly.pdbx_seq_one_letter_code
_entity_poly.pdbx_strand_id
1 'polypeptide(L)'
;MNTVLTNKNYDKLESIVKLAKKYDFREVLLQPMTVFSKEGEKLRVTEIEKAKKCILRAEKLARRLKIKTNMMLIGKNVEMIEKVNQMEKMIEKEIRKFENGFLATPCFEPFYNLIILPDGKISPCAIAGGIEDINVRKRGLREIWFGEALEKFRKRLLSKKLFSFCSHCCIPIFLENKRLRRELAKVIQ
;
A
#
# COMPACT_ATOMS: atom_id res chain seq x y z
N MET A 1 -8.77 8.09 10.46
CA MET A 1 -9.05 8.90 9.26
C MET A 1 -7.96 8.64 8.23
N ASN A 2 -8.32 8.43 6.96
CA ASN A 2 -7.36 8.28 5.86
C ASN A 2 -7.48 9.51 4.94
N THR A 3 -6.36 10.00 4.41
CA THR A 3 -6.32 11.06 3.40
C THR A 3 -5.28 10.75 2.32
N VAL A 4 -5.65 10.98 1.07
CA VAL A 4 -4.72 10.89 -0.07
C VAL A 4 -3.98 12.22 -0.21
N LEU A 5 -2.65 12.17 -0.32
CA LEU A 5 -1.80 13.35 -0.50
C LEU A 5 -1.89 13.84 -1.96
N THR A 6 -2.28 15.09 -2.15
CA THR A 6 -2.43 15.74 -3.47
C THR A 6 -1.87 17.16 -3.45
N ASN A 7 -1.75 17.79 -4.63
CA ASN A 7 -1.40 19.21 -4.75
C ASN A 7 -2.44 20.16 -4.15
N LYS A 8 -3.63 19.69 -3.75
CA LYS A 8 -4.70 20.50 -3.15
C LYS A 8 -4.73 20.49 -1.63
N ASN A 9 -3.99 19.58 -0.99
CA ASN A 9 -4.09 19.36 0.45
C ASN A 9 -2.77 19.15 1.21
N TYR A 10 -1.61 19.08 0.53
CA TYR A 10 -0.34 18.85 1.23
C TYR A 10 -0.03 19.94 2.28
N ASP A 11 -0.52 21.16 2.06
CA ASP A 11 -0.39 22.32 2.93
C ASP A 11 -1.44 22.35 4.06
N LYS A 12 -2.48 21.52 3.98
CA LYS A 12 -3.59 21.44 4.94
C LYS A 12 -3.44 20.32 5.96
N LEU A 13 -2.34 19.56 5.93
CA LEU A 13 -2.15 18.37 6.77
C LEU A 13 -2.25 18.68 8.28
N GLU A 14 -1.75 19.83 8.75
CA GLU A 14 -1.92 20.24 10.16
C GLU A 14 -3.38 20.48 10.52
N SER A 15 -4.16 21.09 9.62
CA SER A 15 -5.60 21.29 9.80
C SER A 15 -6.36 19.97 9.81
N ILE A 16 -5.96 19.01 8.98
CA ILE A 16 -6.51 17.64 8.98
C ILE A 16 -6.23 16.95 10.34
N VAL A 17 -5.03 17.11 10.90
CA VAL A 17 -4.70 16.57 12.24
C VAL A 17 -5.55 17.25 13.34
N LYS A 18 -5.76 18.57 13.26
CA LYS A 18 -6.66 19.28 14.20
C LYS A 18 -8.10 18.80 14.09
N LEU A 19 -8.59 18.59 12.86
CA LEU A 19 -9.91 18.03 12.58
C LEU A 19 -10.05 16.63 13.18
N ALA A 20 -9.02 15.80 13.00
CA ALA A 20 -8.96 14.47 13.58
C ALA A 20 -9.10 14.52 15.11
N LYS A 21 -8.39 15.45 15.77
CA LYS A 21 -8.50 15.63 17.22
C LYS A 21 -9.89 16.11 17.64
N LYS A 22 -10.48 17.06 16.91
CA LYS A 22 -11.81 17.62 17.20
C LYS A 22 -12.90 16.55 17.24
N TYR A 23 -12.78 15.52 16.40
CA TYR A 23 -13.75 14.42 16.30
C TYR A 23 -13.21 13.10 16.89
N ASP A 24 -12.19 13.18 17.76
CA ASP A 24 -11.60 12.06 18.49
C ASP A 24 -11.19 10.85 17.63
N PHE A 25 -10.71 11.11 16.42
CA PHE A 25 -10.03 10.08 15.63
C PHE A 25 -8.74 9.64 16.32
N ARG A 26 -8.56 8.32 16.46
CA ARG A 26 -7.35 7.71 17.03
C ARG A 26 -6.12 7.86 16.13
N GLU A 27 -6.34 7.98 14.82
CA GLU A 27 -5.28 7.97 13.82
C GLU A 27 -5.60 8.81 12.57
N VAL A 28 -4.54 9.31 11.95
CA VAL A 28 -4.53 9.95 10.64
C VAL A 28 -3.49 9.25 9.77
N LEU A 29 -3.95 8.50 8.77
CA LEU A 29 -3.12 7.83 7.81
C LEU A 29 -3.05 8.66 6.53
N LEU A 30 -1.83 8.93 6.08
CA LEU A 30 -1.55 9.62 4.84
C LEU A 30 -1.22 8.57 3.77
N GLN A 31 -1.85 8.68 2.61
CA GLN A 31 -1.60 7.81 1.47
C GLN A 31 -1.05 8.65 0.32
N PRO A 32 0.21 8.44 -0.11
CA PRO A 32 0.68 8.98 -1.37
C PRO A 32 -0.21 8.51 -2.53
N MET A 33 -0.46 9.38 -3.49
CA MET A 33 -1.38 9.12 -4.58
C MET A 33 -0.82 8.10 -5.57
N THR A 34 -1.66 7.18 -6.00
CA THR A 34 -1.46 6.36 -7.20
C THR A 34 -2.32 6.97 -8.32
N VAL A 35 -1.76 7.10 -9.52
CA VAL A 35 -2.47 7.73 -10.64
C VAL A 35 -3.07 6.64 -11.53
N PHE A 36 -4.40 6.68 -11.73
CA PHE A 36 -5.12 5.76 -12.61
C PHE A 36 -5.80 6.46 -13.79
N SER A 37 -5.74 7.79 -13.87
CA SER A 37 -6.40 8.57 -14.93
C SER A 37 -5.71 9.90 -15.21
N LYS A 38 -6.09 10.55 -16.32
CA LYS A 38 -5.61 11.88 -16.70
C LYS A 38 -5.99 12.95 -15.67
N GLU A 39 -7.16 12.80 -15.04
CA GLU A 39 -7.63 13.68 -13.96
C GLU A 39 -6.80 13.49 -12.70
N GLY A 40 -6.44 12.24 -12.38
CA GLY A 40 -5.55 11.92 -11.27
C GLY A 40 -4.17 12.57 -11.42
N GLU A 41 -3.61 12.60 -12.63
CA GLU A 41 -2.30 13.24 -12.87
C GLU A 41 -2.32 14.74 -12.51
N LYS A 42 -3.44 15.43 -12.73
CA LYS A 42 -3.60 16.86 -12.38
C LYS A 42 -3.55 17.12 -10.87
N LEU A 43 -3.71 16.09 -10.04
CA LEU A 43 -3.68 16.18 -8.58
C LEU A 43 -2.30 15.85 -7.99
N ARG A 44 -1.30 15.54 -8.83
CA ARG A 44 0.02 15.13 -8.38
C ARG A 44 0.76 16.27 -7.69
N VAL A 45 1.40 15.94 -6.58
CA VAL A 45 2.29 16.86 -5.87
C VAL A 45 3.55 17.08 -6.71
N THR A 46 3.78 18.31 -7.14
CA THR A 46 4.99 18.72 -7.87
C THR A 46 6.01 19.41 -6.96
N GLU A 47 5.56 20.14 -5.94
CA GLU A 47 6.41 20.82 -4.95
C GLU A 47 6.87 19.84 -3.83
N ILE A 48 7.64 18.80 -4.19
CA ILE A 48 8.00 17.67 -3.29
C ILE A 48 8.63 18.14 -1.97
N GLU A 49 9.60 19.04 -2.00
CA GLU A 49 10.28 19.51 -0.78
C GLU A 49 9.35 20.34 0.12
N LYS A 50 8.42 21.09 -0.46
CA LYS A 50 7.41 21.84 0.31
C LYS A 50 6.41 20.87 0.94
N ALA A 51 5.95 19.87 0.20
CA ALA A 51 5.09 18.81 0.73
C ALA A 51 5.77 18.06 1.88
N LYS A 52 7.04 17.67 1.73
CA LYS A 52 7.85 17.05 2.79
C LYS A 52 7.88 17.89 4.06
N LYS A 53 8.15 19.20 3.96
CA LYS A 53 8.12 20.12 5.11
C LYS A 53 6.73 20.16 5.78
N CYS A 54 5.65 20.16 4.99
CA CYS A 54 4.29 20.13 5.55
C CYS A 54 3.97 18.80 6.25
N ILE A 55 4.38 17.68 5.68
CA ILE A 55 4.21 16.33 6.27
C ILE A 55 4.92 16.25 7.62
N LEU A 56 6.17 16.70 7.72
CA LEU A 56 6.94 16.65 8.97
C LEU A 56 6.36 17.59 10.05
N ARG A 57 5.83 18.76 9.65
CA ARG A 57 5.13 19.66 10.59
C ARG A 57 3.85 19.02 11.13
N ALA A 58 3.04 18.42 10.25
CA ALA A 58 1.81 17.73 10.63
C ALA A 58 2.09 16.51 11.53
N GLU A 59 3.17 15.78 11.27
CA GLU A 59 3.63 14.68 12.13
C GLU A 59 3.95 15.16 13.56
N LYS A 60 4.72 16.25 13.69
CA LYS A 60 5.06 16.85 15.00
C LYS A 60 3.81 17.30 15.75
N LEU A 61 2.80 17.82 15.03
CA LEU A 61 1.51 18.16 15.62
C LEU A 61 0.73 16.91 16.06
N ALA A 62 0.66 15.88 15.23
CA ALA A 62 -0.03 14.63 15.55
C ALA A 62 0.53 13.98 16.81
N ARG A 63 1.87 13.95 16.96
CA ARG A 63 2.53 13.49 18.19
C ARG A 63 2.13 14.27 19.43
N ARG A 64 2.11 15.62 19.35
CA ARG A 64 1.67 16.48 20.46
C ARG A 64 0.23 16.21 20.87
N LEU A 65 -0.64 15.94 19.89
CA LEU A 65 -2.05 15.64 20.11
C LEU A 65 -2.34 14.15 20.38
N LYS A 66 -1.30 13.31 20.53
CA LYS A 66 -1.40 11.85 20.74
C LYS A 66 -2.20 11.12 19.65
N ILE A 67 -2.14 11.60 18.41
CA ILE A 67 -2.76 10.97 17.23
C ILE A 67 -1.73 10.09 16.53
N LYS A 68 -2.09 8.83 16.28
CA LYS A 68 -1.22 7.90 15.52
C LYS A 68 -1.18 8.30 14.05
N THR A 69 -0.02 8.18 13.41
CA THR A 69 0.15 8.49 11.99
C THR A 69 1.34 7.77 11.36
N ASN A 70 1.33 7.64 10.04
CA ASN A 70 2.45 7.16 9.22
C ASN A 70 3.25 8.30 8.54
N MET A 71 2.93 9.56 8.83
CA MET A 71 3.55 10.74 8.19
C MET A 71 5.08 10.79 8.36
N MET A 72 5.63 10.36 9.50
CA MET A 72 7.09 10.33 9.72
C MET A 72 7.79 9.47 8.67
N LEU A 73 7.20 8.31 8.36
CA LEU A 73 7.76 7.37 7.41
C LEU A 73 7.73 7.92 5.98
N ILE A 74 6.64 8.58 5.60
CA ILE A 74 6.50 9.22 4.29
C ILE A 74 7.43 10.43 4.19
N GLY A 75 7.48 11.29 5.21
CA GLY A 75 8.33 12.49 5.22
C GLY A 75 9.83 12.18 5.18
N LYS A 76 10.26 11.02 5.69
CA LYS A 76 11.64 10.53 5.58
C LYS A 76 11.95 9.83 4.25
N ASN A 77 10.94 9.38 3.52
CA ASN A 77 11.09 8.64 2.27
C ASN A 77 10.33 9.34 1.13
N VAL A 78 10.83 10.51 0.70
CA VAL A 78 10.19 11.33 -0.35
C VAL A 78 9.99 10.59 -1.67
N GLU A 79 10.79 9.55 -1.94
CA GLU A 79 10.58 8.65 -3.08
C GLU A 79 9.16 8.08 -3.14
N MET A 80 8.49 7.90 -1.99
CA MET A 80 7.10 7.43 -1.90
C MET A 80 6.08 8.42 -2.48
N ILE A 81 6.45 9.69 -2.63
CA ILE A 81 5.62 10.75 -3.22
C ILE A 81 6.07 11.02 -4.66
N GLU A 82 7.38 11.00 -4.90
CA GLU A 82 7.98 11.35 -6.18
C GLU A 82 7.78 10.26 -7.24
N LYS A 83 8.01 8.98 -6.86
CA LYS A 83 8.01 7.81 -7.76
C LYS A 83 6.62 7.20 -7.88
N VAL A 84 5.65 8.04 -8.26
CA VAL A 84 4.27 7.61 -8.56
C VAL A 84 4.27 6.50 -9.60
N ASN A 85 3.47 5.46 -9.37
CA ASN A 85 3.32 4.28 -10.25
C ASN A 85 4.64 3.56 -10.60
N GLN A 86 5.64 3.61 -9.72
CA GLN A 86 6.92 2.89 -9.88
C GLN A 86 7.21 1.96 -8.69
N MET A 87 6.15 1.38 -8.11
CA MET A 87 6.29 0.56 -6.91
C MET A 87 7.06 -0.73 -7.13
N GLU A 88 7.12 -1.25 -8.35
CA GLU A 88 7.91 -2.41 -8.73
C GLU A 88 9.38 -2.22 -8.34
N LYS A 89 9.96 -1.04 -8.60
CA LYS A 89 11.35 -0.73 -8.26
C LYS A 89 11.58 -0.72 -6.74
N MET A 90 10.61 -0.19 -5.99
CA MET A 90 10.68 -0.14 -4.52
C MET A 90 10.57 -1.55 -3.91
N ILE A 91 9.67 -2.37 -4.46
CA ILE A 91 9.47 -3.75 -4.05
C ILE A 91 10.73 -4.58 -4.35
N GLU A 92 11.28 -4.47 -5.55
CA GLU A 92 12.53 -5.15 -5.95
C GLU A 92 13.71 -4.77 -5.05
N LYS A 93 13.88 -3.47 -4.76
CA LYS A 93 14.93 -2.98 -3.85
C LYS A 93 14.77 -3.57 -2.44
N GLU A 94 13.54 -3.78 -1.98
CA GLU A 94 13.28 -4.34 -0.66
C GLU A 94 13.56 -5.84 -0.59
N ILE A 95 13.09 -6.62 -1.57
CA ILE A 95 13.27 -8.09 -1.54
C ILE A 95 14.71 -8.54 -1.78
N ARG A 96 15.55 -7.71 -2.43
CA ARG A 96 16.99 -7.97 -2.60
C ARG A 96 17.78 -8.05 -1.29
N LYS A 97 17.19 -7.60 -0.18
CA LYS A 97 17.82 -7.65 1.15
C LYS A 97 17.72 -9.03 1.81
N PHE A 98 17.00 -9.96 1.20
CA PHE A 98 16.71 -11.28 1.74
C PHE A 98 17.20 -12.35 0.78
N GLU A 99 17.72 -13.43 1.34
CA GLU A 99 18.09 -14.62 0.58
C GLU A 99 16.86 -15.26 -0.10
N ASN A 100 17.09 -16.22 -1.00
CA ASN A 100 16.00 -16.93 -1.68
C ASN A 100 15.02 -17.58 -0.68
N GLY A 101 13.74 -17.63 -1.04
CA GLY A 101 12.69 -18.22 -0.19
C GLY A 101 11.54 -17.25 0.12
N PHE A 102 10.71 -17.61 1.10
CA PHE A 102 9.47 -16.91 1.41
C PHE A 102 9.70 -15.43 1.79
N LEU A 103 10.79 -15.13 2.51
CA LEU A 103 11.17 -13.76 2.88
C LEU A 103 11.61 -12.89 1.69
N ALA A 104 11.89 -13.45 0.52
CA ALA A 104 12.14 -12.67 -0.69
C ALA A 104 10.92 -12.60 -1.63
N THR A 105 9.74 -13.05 -1.18
CA THR A 105 8.49 -12.92 -1.93
C THR A 105 8.08 -11.44 -2.02
N PRO A 106 7.79 -10.88 -3.21
CA PRO A 106 7.46 -9.46 -3.38
C PRO A 106 6.27 -8.95 -2.57
N CYS A 107 5.23 -9.78 -2.43
CA CYS A 107 4.00 -9.43 -1.71
C CYS A 107 3.42 -10.67 -1.04
N PHE A 108 2.92 -10.49 0.18
CA PHE A 108 2.29 -11.53 0.99
C PHE A 108 0.77 -11.54 0.90
N GLU A 109 0.13 -10.53 0.30
CA GLU A 109 -1.35 -10.47 0.22
C GLU A 109 -2.00 -11.76 -0.30
N PRO A 110 -1.48 -12.45 -1.34
CA PRO A 110 -2.12 -13.69 -1.82
C PRO A 110 -2.10 -14.87 -0.81
N PHE A 111 -1.39 -14.73 0.31
CA PHE A 111 -1.27 -15.76 1.36
C PHE A 111 -2.16 -15.49 2.57
N TYR A 112 -2.70 -14.28 2.72
CA TYR A 112 -3.56 -13.93 3.87
C TYR A 112 -4.76 -13.04 3.53
N ASN A 113 -4.83 -12.50 2.31
CA ASN A 113 -5.86 -11.56 1.88
C ASN A 113 -6.65 -12.12 0.69
N LEU A 114 -7.95 -11.82 0.67
CA LEU A 114 -8.88 -12.12 -0.41
C LEU A 114 -9.85 -10.94 -0.55
N ILE A 115 -10.00 -10.43 -1.77
CA ILE A 115 -10.97 -9.38 -2.09
C ILE A 115 -12.07 -9.96 -2.95
N ILE A 116 -13.31 -9.71 -2.55
CA ILE A 116 -14.52 -10.04 -3.32
C ILE A 116 -15.01 -8.73 -3.96
N LEU A 117 -15.00 -8.67 -5.28
CA LEU A 117 -15.50 -7.53 -6.04
C LEU A 117 -17.05 -7.54 -6.08
N PRO A 118 -17.71 -6.40 -6.41
CA PRO A 118 -19.17 -6.32 -6.42
C PRO A 118 -19.86 -7.33 -7.35
N ASP A 119 -19.20 -7.73 -8.44
CA ASP A 119 -19.67 -8.74 -9.39
C ASP A 119 -19.41 -10.19 -8.92
N GLY A 120 -18.80 -10.36 -7.73
CA GLY A 120 -18.44 -11.64 -7.14
C GLY A 120 -17.08 -12.18 -7.58
N LYS A 121 -16.35 -11.48 -8.47
CA LYS A 121 -14.99 -11.88 -8.83
C LYS A 121 -14.05 -11.79 -7.64
N ILE A 122 -13.01 -12.60 -7.67
CA ILE A 122 -12.02 -12.68 -6.59
C ILE A 122 -10.70 -12.07 -7.03
N SER A 123 -10.07 -11.32 -6.14
CA SER A 123 -8.73 -10.75 -6.36
C SER A 123 -7.85 -10.95 -5.11
N PRO A 124 -6.55 -11.22 -5.25
CA PRO A 124 -5.64 -11.29 -4.11
C PRO A 124 -5.17 -9.91 -3.63
N CYS A 125 -5.41 -8.86 -4.42
CA CYS A 125 -5.14 -7.47 -4.04
C CYS A 125 -6.07 -6.49 -4.78
N ALA A 126 -6.22 -5.27 -4.26
CA ALA A 126 -7.19 -4.30 -4.78
C ALA A 126 -6.86 -3.82 -6.20
N ILE A 127 -5.58 -3.91 -6.58
CA ILE A 127 -5.06 -3.40 -7.86
C ILE A 127 -5.15 -4.45 -8.98
N ALA A 128 -5.25 -5.74 -8.67
CA ALA A 128 -5.26 -6.80 -9.68
C ALA A 128 -6.58 -6.89 -10.46
N GLY A 129 -7.66 -6.21 -10.04
CA GLY A 129 -8.88 -6.07 -10.84
C GLY A 129 -9.75 -7.33 -10.97
N GLY A 130 -9.50 -8.37 -10.16
CA GLY A 130 -10.20 -9.65 -10.23
C GLY A 130 -9.48 -10.65 -11.14
N ILE A 131 -9.36 -11.89 -10.68
CA ILE A 131 -8.84 -13.00 -11.48
C ILE A 131 -9.99 -13.50 -12.36
N GLU A 132 -9.71 -13.66 -13.65
CA GLU A 132 -10.67 -14.19 -14.62
C GLU A 132 -11.20 -15.56 -14.17
N ASP A 133 -12.47 -15.81 -14.48
CA ASP A 133 -13.19 -17.07 -14.24
C ASP A 133 -13.33 -17.57 -12.80
N ILE A 134 -12.84 -16.81 -11.81
CA ILE A 134 -13.10 -17.08 -10.40
C ILE A 134 -14.23 -16.19 -9.89
N ASN A 135 -15.31 -16.79 -9.40
CA ASN A 135 -16.41 -16.05 -8.82
C ASN A 135 -17.03 -16.80 -7.63
N VAL A 136 -17.26 -16.09 -6.51
CA VAL A 136 -17.85 -16.66 -5.29
C VAL A 136 -19.30 -17.10 -5.46
N ARG A 137 -19.98 -16.63 -6.51
CA ARG A 137 -21.35 -17.06 -6.86
C ARG A 137 -21.38 -18.46 -7.48
N LYS A 138 -20.23 -18.98 -7.94
CA LYS A 138 -20.11 -20.26 -8.64
C LYS A 138 -19.35 -21.33 -7.84
N ARG A 139 -18.47 -20.91 -6.93
CA ARG A 139 -17.54 -21.79 -6.20
C ARG A 139 -17.43 -21.36 -4.74
N GLY A 140 -17.16 -22.31 -3.83
CA GLY A 140 -16.97 -22.02 -2.41
C GLY A 140 -15.64 -21.29 -2.15
N LEU A 141 -15.59 -20.42 -1.13
CA LEU A 141 -14.37 -19.67 -0.79
C LEU A 141 -13.15 -20.57 -0.52
N ARG A 142 -13.35 -21.73 0.11
CA ARG A 142 -12.28 -22.70 0.35
C ARG A 142 -11.72 -23.26 -0.96
N GLU A 143 -12.60 -23.66 -1.88
CA GLU A 143 -12.20 -24.16 -3.20
C GLU A 143 -11.42 -23.07 -3.96
N ILE A 144 -11.88 -21.83 -3.91
CA ILE A 144 -11.19 -20.71 -4.54
C ILE A 144 -9.82 -20.49 -3.90
N TRP A 145 -9.76 -20.45 -2.57
CA TRP A 145 -8.54 -20.15 -1.80
C TRP A 145 -7.41 -21.16 -2.06
N PHE A 146 -7.76 -22.45 -2.13
CA PHE A 146 -6.83 -23.54 -2.43
C PHE A 146 -6.83 -23.92 -3.92
N GLY A 147 -7.54 -23.15 -4.75
CA GLY A 147 -7.70 -23.41 -6.17
C GLY A 147 -6.49 -23.03 -7.00
N GLU A 148 -6.42 -23.61 -8.18
CA GLU A 148 -5.27 -23.48 -9.10
C GLU A 148 -4.93 -22.02 -9.43
N ALA A 149 -5.93 -21.15 -9.57
CA ALA A 149 -5.70 -19.79 -10.00
C ALA A 149 -5.01 -18.91 -8.94
N LEU A 150 -5.38 -19.03 -7.65
CA LEU A 150 -4.62 -18.38 -6.57
C LEU A 150 -3.27 -19.06 -6.36
N GLU A 151 -3.18 -20.36 -6.56
CA GLU A 151 -1.90 -21.08 -6.46
C GLU A 151 -0.90 -20.64 -7.53
N LYS A 152 -1.34 -20.45 -8.78
CA LYS A 152 -0.54 -19.85 -9.86
C LYS A 152 -0.06 -18.45 -9.48
N PHE A 153 -0.93 -17.65 -8.87
CA PHE A 153 -0.59 -16.31 -8.42
C PHE A 153 0.52 -16.33 -7.35
N ARG A 154 0.36 -17.20 -6.32
CA ARG A 154 1.36 -17.41 -5.26
C ARG A 154 2.70 -17.89 -5.82
N LYS A 155 2.69 -18.93 -6.68
CA LYS A 155 3.90 -19.47 -7.32
C LYS A 155 4.66 -18.42 -8.12
N ARG A 156 3.94 -17.58 -8.87
CA ARG A 156 4.57 -16.47 -9.62
C ARG A 156 5.30 -15.51 -8.68
N LEU A 157 4.66 -15.07 -7.60
CA LEU A 157 5.31 -14.19 -6.63
C LEU A 157 6.46 -14.88 -5.88
N LEU A 158 6.34 -16.16 -5.52
CA LEU A 158 7.43 -16.93 -4.91
C LEU A 158 8.66 -16.99 -5.82
N SER A 159 8.45 -17.05 -7.14
CA SER A 159 9.52 -16.94 -8.15
C SER A 159 10.03 -15.51 -8.37
N LYS A 160 9.66 -14.56 -7.50
CA LYS A 160 10.04 -13.13 -7.53
C LYS A 160 9.56 -12.38 -8.78
N LYS A 161 8.59 -12.93 -9.52
CA LYS A 161 8.04 -12.32 -10.73
C LYS A 161 6.85 -11.44 -10.40
N LEU A 162 7.03 -10.13 -10.50
CA LEU A 162 5.94 -9.15 -10.37
C LEU A 162 4.94 -9.25 -11.53
N PHE A 163 3.73 -8.76 -11.28
CA PHE A 163 2.74 -8.49 -12.32
C PHE A 163 2.86 -7.04 -12.79
N SER A 164 2.38 -6.72 -13.99
CA SER A 164 2.44 -5.36 -14.54
C SER A 164 1.75 -4.34 -13.64
N PHE A 165 0.60 -4.70 -13.04
CA PHE A 165 -0.17 -3.85 -12.14
C PHE A 165 0.54 -3.60 -10.80
N CYS A 166 1.57 -4.37 -10.44
CA CYS A 166 2.30 -4.16 -9.18
C CYS A 166 3.01 -2.80 -9.13
N SER A 167 3.26 -2.18 -10.28
CA SER A 167 3.76 -0.81 -10.39
C SER A 167 2.83 0.23 -9.76
N HIS A 168 1.53 -0.05 -9.74
CA HIS A 168 0.47 0.78 -9.18
C HIS A 168 0.07 0.33 -7.76
N CYS A 169 0.89 -0.49 -7.09
CA CYS A 169 0.65 -0.87 -5.71
C CYS A 169 0.52 0.39 -4.83
N CYS A 170 -0.30 0.33 -3.78
CA CYS A 170 -0.40 1.45 -2.86
C CYS A 170 0.68 1.35 -1.77
N ILE A 171 1.19 2.50 -1.34
CA ILE A 171 2.24 2.60 -0.32
C ILE A 171 1.87 1.88 0.98
N PRO A 172 0.62 1.95 1.51
CA PRO A 172 0.24 1.19 2.71
C PRO A 172 0.51 -0.31 2.60
N ILE A 173 0.19 -0.93 1.45
CA ILE A 173 0.45 -2.37 1.23
C ILE A 173 1.94 -2.66 1.15
N PHE A 174 2.74 -1.80 0.51
CA PHE A 174 4.19 -1.96 0.51
C PHE A 174 4.79 -1.89 1.94
N LEU A 175 4.32 -0.93 2.74
CA LEU A 175 4.78 -0.76 4.12
C LEU A 175 4.37 -1.94 5.01
N GLU A 176 3.16 -2.45 4.82
CA GLU A 176 2.68 -3.62 5.54
C GLU A 176 3.47 -4.87 5.18
N ASN A 177 3.79 -5.07 3.90
CA ASN A 177 4.67 -6.14 3.46
C ASN A 177 6.06 -6.05 4.13
N LYS A 178 6.62 -4.84 4.29
CA LYS A 178 7.88 -4.64 5.03
C LYS A 178 7.75 -5.00 6.51
N ARG A 179 6.64 -4.65 7.15
CA ARG A 179 6.34 -5.00 8.54
C ARG A 179 6.25 -6.51 8.69
N LEU A 180 5.38 -7.15 7.92
CA LEU A 180 5.18 -8.61 7.94
C LEU A 180 6.49 -9.35 7.70
N ARG A 181 7.31 -8.89 6.75
CA ARG A 181 8.61 -9.51 6.47
C ARG A 181 9.55 -9.50 7.67
N ARG A 182 9.62 -8.38 8.38
CA ARG A 182 10.44 -8.25 9.60
C ARG A 182 9.94 -9.14 10.72
N GLU A 183 8.62 -9.23 10.90
CA GLU A 183 8.05 -10.11 11.92
C GLU A 183 8.24 -11.59 11.58
N LEU A 184 8.03 -11.97 10.31
CA LEU A 184 8.28 -13.32 9.83
C LEU A 184 9.75 -13.71 9.98
N ALA A 185 10.69 -12.81 9.68
CA ALA A 185 12.11 -13.08 9.82
C ALA A 185 12.53 -13.45 11.26
N LYS A 186 11.76 -13.06 12.28
CA LYS A 186 12.04 -13.44 13.68
C LYS A 186 11.62 -14.88 14.01
N VAL A 187 10.80 -15.51 13.17
CA VAL A 187 10.20 -16.82 13.43
C VAL A 187 10.60 -17.90 12.42
N ILE A 188 11.09 -17.52 11.25
CA ILE A 188 11.53 -18.47 10.20
C ILE A 188 13.03 -18.42 9.90
N GLN A 189 13.79 -17.59 10.62
CA GLN A 189 15.25 -17.66 10.71
C GLN A 189 15.63 -18.26 12.06
#